data_AF-A0A1R0G7B9-F1
#
_entry.id   AF-A0A1R0G7B9-F1
#
_cell.length_a   1.000
_cell.length_b   1.000
_cell.length_c   1.000
_cell.angle_alpha   90.00
_cell.angle_beta   90.00
_cell.angle_gamma   90.00
#
_symmetry.space_group_name_H-M   'P 1'
#
loop_
_entity.id
_entity.type
_entity.pdbx_description
1 polymer ?
#
loop_
_entity_poly.entity_id
_entity_poly.type
_entity_poly.pdbx_seq_one_letter_code
_entity_poly.pdbx_strand_id
1 'polypeptide(L)'
;MGKRKTVWPTEREVRLRFILLAIIETASNRGVPIERLLLSYILLRNKPTQEQLWEAISDCLLLDEMSGFRFEPGSEADRLMRNISSETDQA
;
A
#
# COMPACT_ATOMS: atom_id res chain seq x y z
N MET A 1 -31.72 -17.43 -7.50
CA MET A 1 -30.25 -17.24 -7.43
C MET A 1 -29.92 -15.84 -7.93
N GLY A 2 -29.69 -14.88 -7.02
CA GLY A 2 -29.43 -13.49 -7.39
C GLY A 2 -28.02 -13.32 -7.96
N LYS A 3 -27.90 -12.62 -9.09
CA LYS A 3 -26.61 -12.23 -9.67
C LYS A 3 -25.85 -11.40 -8.62
N ARG A 4 -24.75 -11.95 -8.05
CA ARG A 4 -23.84 -11.15 -7.22
C ARG A 4 -23.25 -10.07 -8.11
N LYS A 5 -23.61 -8.81 -7.86
CA LYS A 5 -22.99 -7.66 -8.53
C LYS A 5 -21.48 -7.71 -8.26
N THR A 6 -20.68 -7.68 -9.32
CA THR A 6 -19.24 -7.48 -9.18
C THR A 6 -19.02 -6.07 -8.64
N VAL A 7 -18.71 -5.96 -7.35
CA VAL A 7 -18.25 -4.71 -6.76
C VAL A 7 -16.82 -4.48 -7.24
N TRP A 8 -16.65 -3.42 -8.03
CA TRP A 8 -15.35 -2.96 -8.50
C TRP A 8 -14.64 -2.17 -7.39
N PRO A 9 -13.31 -2.23 -7.31
CA PRO A 9 -12.56 -1.39 -6.38
C PRO A 9 -12.78 0.10 -6.67
N THR A 10 -12.69 0.92 -5.63
CA THR A 10 -12.66 2.38 -5.76
C THR A 10 -11.35 2.83 -6.41
N GLU A 11 -11.32 4.04 -6.96
CA GLU A 11 -10.09 4.61 -7.51
C GLU A 11 -8.97 4.72 -6.45
N ARG A 12 -9.33 5.00 -5.19
CA ARG A 12 -8.38 5.05 -4.08
C ARG A 12 -7.81 3.68 -3.77
N GLU A 13 -8.63 2.63 -3.75
CA GLU A 13 -8.17 1.25 -3.58
C GLU A 13 -7.26 0.80 -4.72
N VAL A 14 -7.58 1.18 -5.97
CA VAL A 14 -6.71 0.88 -7.12
C VAL A 14 -5.35 1.55 -6.95
N ARG A 15 -5.32 2.86 -6.64
CA ARG A 15 -4.07 3.59 -6.42
C ARG A 15 -3.22 3.00 -5.29
N LEU A 16 -3.85 2.67 -4.16
CA LEU A 16 -3.15 2.06 -3.02
C LEU A 16 -2.56 0.68 -3.35
N ARG A 17 -3.25 -0.14 -4.17
CA ARG A 17 -2.69 -1.42 -4.64
C ARG A 17 -1.42 -1.23 -5.46
N PHE A 18 -1.40 -0.24 -6.36
CA PHE A 18 -0.20 0.08 -7.14
C PHE A 18 0.94 0.59 -6.26
N ILE A 19 0.64 1.45 -5.27
CA ILE A 19 1.63 1.95 -4.32
C ILE A 19 2.22 0.80 -3.50
N LEU A 20 1.37 -0.08 -2.95
CA LEU A 20 1.82 -1.24 -2.17
C LEU A 20 2.67 -2.18 -3.02
N LEU A 21 2.29 -2.45 -4.27
CA LEU A 21 3.10 -3.27 -5.17
C LEU A 21 4.50 -2.66 -5.41
N ALA A 22 4.58 -1.36 -5.69
CA ALA A 22 5.86 -0.67 -5.89
C ALA A 22 6.74 -0.67 -4.63
N ILE A 23 6.13 -0.55 -3.44
CA ILE A 23 6.85 -0.69 -2.16
C ILE A 23 7.39 -2.11 -2.02
N ILE A 24 6.58 -3.15 -2.27
CA ILE A 24 7.01 -4.56 -2.17
C ILE A 24 8.19 -4.82 -3.12
N GLU A 25 8.12 -4.34 -4.35
CA GLU A 25 9.22 -4.47 -5.33
C GLU A 25 10.48 -3.73 -4.84
N THR A 26 10.34 -2.53 -4.30
CA THR A 26 11.45 -1.75 -3.75
C THR A 26 12.07 -2.44 -2.54
N ALA A 27 11.26 -2.94 -1.61
CA ALA A 27 11.68 -3.66 -0.43
C ALA A 27 12.44 -4.95 -0.81
N SER A 28 11.92 -5.70 -1.77
CA SER A 28 12.58 -6.87 -2.34
C SER A 28 13.95 -6.52 -2.92
N ASN A 29 14.04 -5.44 -3.72
CA ASN A 29 15.31 -4.96 -4.29
C ASN A 29 16.31 -4.47 -3.22
N ARG A 30 15.81 -4.03 -2.06
CA ARG A 30 16.62 -3.63 -0.90
C ARG A 30 17.03 -4.80 -0.02
N GLY A 31 16.64 -6.03 -0.37
CA GLY A 31 17.06 -7.25 0.31
C GLY A 31 16.14 -7.69 1.45
N VAL A 32 14.92 -7.14 1.55
CA VAL A 32 13.93 -7.63 2.52
C VAL A 32 13.61 -9.10 2.22
N PRO A 33 13.69 -10.00 3.22
CA PRO A 33 13.31 -11.40 3.04
C PRO A 33 11.86 -11.54 2.59
N ILE A 34 11.61 -12.43 1.63
CA ILE A 34 10.30 -12.62 1.02
C ILE A 34 9.22 -12.99 2.05
N GLU A 35 9.60 -13.67 3.13
CA GLU A 35 8.71 -14.07 4.23
C GLU A 35 8.08 -12.85 4.92
N ARG A 36 8.79 -11.71 4.98
CA ARG A 36 8.28 -10.45 5.54
C ARG A 36 7.35 -9.72 4.57
N LEU A 37 7.45 -9.97 3.26
CA LEU A 37 6.63 -9.33 2.22
C LEU A 37 5.43 -10.18 1.80
N LEU A 38 5.43 -11.47 2.13
CA LEU A 38 4.47 -12.45 1.63
C LEU A 38 3.03 -12.08 1.97
N LEU A 39 2.76 -11.61 3.19
CA LEU A 39 1.41 -11.23 3.61
C LEU A 39 0.89 -10.04 2.81
N SER A 40 1.72 -9.02 2.59
CA SER A 40 1.38 -7.85 1.76
C SER A 40 1.15 -8.25 0.29
N TYR A 41 1.92 -9.20 -0.23
CA TYR A 41 1.72 -9.71 -1.59
C TYR A 41 0.42 -10.53 -1.72
N ILE A 42 0.10 -11.36 -0.73
CA ILE A 42 -1.15 -12.13 -0.70
C ILE A 42 -2.36 -11.19 -0.59
N LEU A 43 -2.25 -10.13 0.20
CA LEU A 43 -3.30 -9.12 0.37
C LEU A 43 -3.74 -8.54 -0.98
N LEU A 44 -2.79 -8.23 -1.87
CA LEU A 44 -3.06 -7.69 -3.21
C LEU A 44 -3.89 -8.63 -4.11
N ARG A 45 -3.83 -9.95 -3.89
CA ARG A 45 -4.57 -10.93 -4.71
C ARG A 45 -6.05 -11.04 -4.35
N ASN A 46 -6.46 -10.49 -3.21
CA ASN A 46 -7.82 -10.57 -2.70
C ASN A 46 -8.62 -9.30 -3.06
N LYS A 47 -9.59 -8.93 -2.22
CA LYS A 47 -10.30 -7.65 -2.29
C LYS A 47 -10.00 -6.83 -1.03
N PRO A 48 -8.75 -6.35 -0.87
CA PRO A 48 -8.39 -5.59 0.32
C PRO A 48 -9.17 -4.28 0.36
N THR A 49 -9.59 -3.89 1.56
CA THR A 49 -10.17 -2.57 1.83
C THR A 49 -9.08 -1.52 1.82
N GLN A 50 -9.48 -0.25 1.84
CA GLN A 50 -8.55 0.87 1.93
C GLN A 50 -7.68 0.77 3.20
N GLU A 51 -8.27 0.45 4.35
CA GLU A 51 -7.59 0.35 5.64
C GLU A 51 -6.54 -0.76 5.64
N GLN A 52 -6.87 -1.92 5.06
CA GLN A 52 -5.94 -3.04 4.95
C GLN A 52 -4.74 -2.71 4.06
N LEU A 53 -4.97 -1.99 2.96
CA LEU A 53 -3.89 -1.52 2.10
C LEU A 53 -2.99 -0.52 2.83
N TRP A 54 -3.57 0.35 3.67
CA TRP A 54 -2.83 1.30 4.48
C TRP A 54 -1.93 0.65 5.51
N GLU A 55 -2.49 -0.30 6.25
CA GLU A 55 -1.75 -1.08 7.24
C GLU A 55 -0.56 -1.77 6.58
N ALA A 56 -0.79 -2.48 5.48
CA ALA A 56 0.29 -3.16 4.75
C ALA A 56 1.35 -2.20 4.17
N ILE A 57 0.96 -1.03 3.66
CA ILE A 57 1.89 0.01 3.22
C ILE A 57 2.75 0.47 4.40
N SER A 58 2.12 0.75 5.54
CA SER A 58 2.82 1.24 6.74
C SER A 58 3.79 0.20 7.28
N ASP A 59 3.36 -1.06 7.39
CA ASP A 59 4.17 -2.17 7.85
C ASP A 59 5.41 -2.38 6.96
N CYS A 60 5.23 -2.32 5.63
CA CYS A 60 6.36 -2.44 4.71
C CYS A 60 7.33 -1.25 4.85
N LEU A 61 6.84 -0.03 5.08
CA LEU A 61 7.69 1.16 5.26
C LEU A 61 8.46 1.16 6.59
N LEU A 62 8.00 0.43 7.61
CA LEU A 62 8.64 0.30 8.92
C LEU A 62 9.75 -0.76 8.96
N LEU A 63 9.98 -1.48 7.86
CA LEU A 63 11.08 -2.44 7.74
C LEU A 63 12.44 -1.72 7.79
N ASP A 64 13.42 -2.31 8.46
CA ASP A 64 14.75 -1.70 8.66
C ASP A 64 15.44 -1.40 7.32
N GLU A 65 15.30 -2.29 6.34
CA GLU A 65 15.83 -2.16 4.99
C GLU A 65 15.18 -0.99 4.21
N MET A 66 13.98 -0.59 4.62
CA MET A 66 13.24 0.55 4.07
C MET A 66 13.63 1.87 4.74
N SER A 67 14.58 1.86 5.69
CA SER A 67 15.16 3.09 6.21
C SER A 67 15.71 3.98 5.08
N GLY A 68 15.45 5.29 5.19
CA GLY A 68 15.79 6.27 4.17
C GLY A 68 14.97 6.18 2.86
N PHE A 69 14.04 5.23 2.73
CA PHE A 69 13.10 5.24 1.60
C PHE A 69 12.22 6.49 1.66
N ARG A 70 12.09 7.16 0.51
CA ARG A 70 11.15 8.25 0.30
C ARG A 70 10.57 8.10 -1.10
N PHE A 71 9.29 8.38 -1.21
CA PHE A 71 8.68 8.59 -2.51
C PHE A 71 9.34 9.80 -3.19
N GLU A 72 9.37 9.77 -4.53
CA GLU A 72 9.85 10.90 -5.30
C GLU A 72 9.02 12.15 -4.93
N PRO A 73 9.66 13.25 -4.48
CA PRO A 73 8.94 14.44 -4.06
C PRO A 73 8.02 14.98 -5.16
N GLY A 74 6.77 15.24 -4.83
CA GLY A 74 5.76 15.72 -5.76
C GLY A 74 5.11 14.64 -6.63
N SER A 75 5.56 13.38 -6.55
CA SER A 75 4.88 12.23 -7.17
C SER A 75 3.49 12.02 -6.58
N GLU A 76 2.63 11.30 -7.30
CA GLU A 76 1.28 10.96 -6.81
C GLU A 76 1.34 10.18 -5.49
N ALA A 77 2.31 9.27 -5.33
CA ALA A 77 2.50 8.54 -4.10
C ALA A 77 2.93 9.46 -2.95
N ASP A 78 3.88 10.38 -3.18
CA ASP A 78 4.29 11.38 -2.18
C ASP A 78 3.13 12.29 -1.76
N ARG A 79 2.32 12.78 -2.71
CA ARG A 79 1.13 13.59 -2.42
C ARG A 79 0.08 12.81 -1.64
N LEU A 80 -0.18 11.57 -2.04
CA LEU A 80 -1.16 10.71 -1.40
C LEU A 80 -0.73 10.42 0.05
N MET A 81 0.55 10.15 0.31
CA MET A 81 1.04 9.98 1.69
C MET A 81 0.94 11.27 2.52
N ARG A 82 1.25 12.43 1.94
CA ARG A 82 1.21 13.74 2.63
C ARG A 82 -0.20 14.21 2.97
N ASN A 83 -1.13 14.09 2.03
CA ASN A 83 -2.52 14.52 2.22
C ASN A 83 -3.25 13.70 3.31
N ILE A 84 -2.69 12.56 3.68
CA ILE A 84 -3.31 11.61 4.61
C ILE A 84 -2.79 11.79 6.03
N SER A 85 -1.56 12.26 6.20
CA SER A 85 -1.10 12.82 7.49
C SER A 85 -2.00 13.97 7.94
N SER A 86 -2.50 14.81 7.02
CA SER A 86 -3.43 15.90 7.35
C SER A 86 -4.89 15.49 7.60
N GLU A 87 -5.35 14.34 7.11
CA GLU A 87 -6.71 13.82 7.38
C GLU A 87 -6.78 13.08 8.74
N THR A 88 -5.66 12.53 9.22
CA THR A 88 -5.60 11.78 10.48
C THR A 88 -5.53 12.70 11.70
N ASP A 89 -5.02 13.92 11.55
CA ASP A 89 -5.00 14.96 12.60
C ASP A 89 -6.36 15.70 12.78
N GLN A 90 -7.39 15.34 12.00
CA GLN A 90 -8.73 15.95 12.09
C GLN A 90 -9.82 14.99 12.61
N ALA A 91 -9.47 13.82 13.13
CA ALA A 91 -10.41 12.82 13.68
C ALA A 91 -10.37 12.76 15.22
#